data_AF-A0A382SEL2-F1
#
_entry.id   AF-A0A382SEL2-F1
#
_cell.length_a   1.000
_cell.length_b   1.000
_cell.length_c   1.000
_cell.angle_alpha   90.00
_cell.angle_beta   90.00
_cell.angle_gamma   90.00
#
_symmetry.space_group_name_H-M   'P 1'
#
loop_
_entity.id
_entity.type
_entity.pdbx_description
1 polymer ?
#
loop_
_entity_poly.entity_id
_entity_poly.type
_entity_poly.pdbx_seq_one_letter_code
_entity_poly.pdbx_strand_id
1 'polypeptide(L)'
;DDSLWGSAQLADSGTRLFGQRCTSLTIWAVDTPPPVGPGVILWEGYEQGAGQIALLRMIDEGRGSLRARFLDWLDQIGRLEVRGRSVIDRLQVADGLSYWWLTGVAECNYLASNSFLNVIRVMALEEIIRNERPSTVRLVGGTRSIRRSIQELCRSADVEIKCVTRPRHKNGFSSLTIRGFCPKPIVAVLQMARWYSRTRLLREARRIDKIREVRSEDSVLLCTYNILVPGEEDAEEKAYRRYWGGLPDLLRDSGVSITWLHNFHASPGRPLQNFVDHLEEDAKGGHDKKQHVVVQSWLSPGVIAEAVLRWV
;
A
#
# COMPACT_ATOMS: atom_id res chain seq x y z
N ASP A 1 29.37 -8.59 1.17
CA ASP A 1 28.98 -8.30 -0.24
C ASP A 1 28.29 -6.95 -0.38
N ASP A 2 29.02 -5.87 -0.10
CA ASP A 2 28.57 -4.47 -0.20
C ASP A 2 28.63 -3.90 -1.63
N SER A 3 28.81 -4.75 -2.66
CA SER A 3 29.05 -4.32 -4.04
C SER A 3 27.79 -4.17 -4.91
N LEU A 4 26.59 -4.33 -4.34
CA LEU A 4 25.33 -4.23 -5.10
C LEU A 4 24.60 -2.87 -4.98
N TRP A 5 25.11 -1.95 -4.16
CA TRP A 5 24.53 -0.62 -3.95
C TRP A 5 25.41 0.48 -4.54
N GLY A 6 25.83 0.30 -5.79
CA GLY A 6 26.47 1.35 -6.56
C GLY A 6 25.54 2.57 -6.59
N SER A 7 25.93 3.64 -5.89
CA SER A 7 25.28 4.94 -5.92
C SER A 7 25.48 5.58 -7.28
N ALA A 8 24.69 5.17 -8.26
CA ALA A 8 24.52 5.95 -9.48
C ALA A 8 23.79 7.24 -9.08
N GLN A 9 24.55 8.31 -8.85
CA GLN A 9 23.98 9.66 -8.86
C GLN A 9 23.31 9.86 -10.21
N LEU A 10 22.01 10.16 -10.19
CA LEU A 10 21.26 10.54 -11.38
C LEU A 10 21.88 11.85 -11.90
N ALA A 11 22.68 11.70 -12.96
CA ALA A 11 23.52 12.71 -13.60
C ALA A 11 24.75 13.16 -12.79
N ASP A 12 25.91 12.95 -13.42
CA ASP A 12 27.13 13.70 -13.14
C ASP A 12 26.83 15.21 -13.22
N SER A 13 27.42 16.01 -12.34
CA SER A 13 27.05 17.39 -11.99
C SER A 13 27.03 18.46 -13.11
N GLY A 14 27.06 18.05 -14.40
CA GLY A 14 26.94 18.91 -15.57
C GLY A 14 25.90 18.48 -16.63
N THR A 15 25.31 17.28 -16.55
CA THR A 15 24.35 16.82 -17.56
C THR A 15 22.94 17.28 -17.22
N ARG A 16 22.38 18.18 -18.04
CA ARG A 16 21.00 18.66 -17.89
C ARG A 16 20.00 17.58 -18.27
N LEU A 17 18.99 17.36 -17.44
CA LEU A 17 17.98 16.32 -17.60
C LEU A 17 17.08 16.58 -18.81
N PHE A 18 16.85 17.85 -19.14
CA PHE A 18 16.04 18.25 -20.31
C PHE A 18 16.87 18.49 -21.58
N GLY A 19 18.18 18.24 -21.55
CA GLY A 19 19.12 18.55 -22.65
C GLY A 19 19.34 20.04 -22.92
N GLN A 20 18.63 20.93 -22.20
CA GLN A 20 18.72 22.39 -22.33
C GLN A 20 18.42 23.07 -20.99
N ARG A 21 18.67 24.39 -20.88
CA ARG A 21 18.34 25.15 -19.66
C ARG A 21 16.84 25.43 -19.63
N CYS A 22 16.14 24.94 -18.62
CA CYS A 22 14.75 25.31 -18.37
C CYS A 22 14.67 26.38 -17.28
N THR A 23 14.33 27.62 -17.64
CA THR A 23 14.08 28.69 -16.66
C THR A 23 12.78 28.47 -15.90
N SER A 24 11.83 27.75 -16.49
CA SER A 24 10.57 27.37 -15.86
C SER A 24 10.35 25.86 -15.95
N LEU A 25 9.90 25.25 -14.86
CA LEU A 25 9.43 23.86 -14.85
C LEU A 25 7.92 23.83 -14.64
N THR A 26 7.23 22.97 -15.38
CA THR A 26 5.79 22.73 -15.20
C THR A 26 5.55 21.32 -14.67
N ILE A 27 5.00 21.21 -13.46
CA ILE A 27 4.59 19.95 -12.87
C ILE A 27 3.12 19.72 -13.23
N TRP A 28 2.86 18.64 -13.95
CA TRP A 28 1.55 18.26 -14.44
C TRP A 28 0.97 17.11 -13.61
N ALA A 29 0.03 17.44 -12.72
CA ALA A 29 -0.62 16.51 -11.79
C ALA A 29 -2.15 16.50 -11.99
N VAL A 30 -2.57 16.36 -13.25
CA VAL A 30 -3.97 16.24 -13.68
C VAL A 30 -4.12 15.19 -14.78
N ASP A 31 -5.29 14.57 -14.84
CA ASP A 31 -5.61 13.48 -15.79
C ASP A 31 -5.96 13.96 -17.21
N THR A 32 -5.49 15.14 -17.60
CA THR A 32 -5.66 15.66 -18.96
C THR A 32 -4.35 15.60 -19.73
N PRO A 33 -4.38 15.59 -21.08
CA PRO A 33 -3.16 15.58 -21.88
C PRO A 33 -2.17 16.67 -21.43
N PRO A 34 -0.93 16.30 -21.07
CA PRO A 34 0.09 17.26 -20.67
C PRO A 34 0.55 18.12 -21.85
N PRO A 35 1.05 19.34 -21.59
CA PRO A 35 1.71 20.12 -22.64
C PRO A 35 2.97 19.39 -23.11
N VAL A 36 3.20 19.39 -24.43
CA VAL A 36 4.42 18.83 -25.03
C VAL A 36 5.52 19.90 -24.99
N GLY A 37 6.72 19.51 -24.57
CA GLY A 37 7.89 20.37 -24.60
C GLY A 37 8.84 20.17 -23.42
N PRO A 38 10.02 20.81 -23.47
CA PRO A 38 11.03 20.78 -22.41
C PRO A 38 10.52 21.41 -21.11
N GLY A 39 11.03 20.90 -19.98
CA GLY A 39 10.70 21.42 -18.66
C GLY A 39 9.32 20.99 -18.13
N VAL A 40 8.69 20.00 -18.77
CA VAL A 40 7.42 19.43 -18.29
C VAL A 40 7.70 18.14 -17.51
N ILE A 41 7.21 18.11 -16.28
CA ILE A 41 7.34 16.99 -15.35
C ILE A 41 5.96 16.37 -15.16
N LEU A 42 5.82 15.08 -15.50
CA LEU A 42 4.58 14.33 -15.36
C LEU A 42 4.56 13.70 -13.96
N TRP A 43 3.58 14.11 -13.15
CA TRP A 43 3.41 13.59 -11.79
C TRP A 43 2.90 12.15 -11.79
N GLU A 44 1.99 11.86 -12.72
CA GLU A 44 1.39 10.54 -12.92
C GLU A 44 1.74 9.98 -14.30
N GLY A 45 1.61 8.67 -14.44
CA GLY A 45 1.97 7.95 -15.67
C GLY A 45 3.45 7.60 -15.77
N TYR A 46 3.73 6.67 -16.68
CA TYR A 46 5.08 6.19 -16.99
C TYR A 46 5.55 6.68 -18.36
N GLU A 47 4.60 6.93 -19.27
CA GLU A 47 4.86 7.46 -20.61
C GLU A 47 5.37 8.90 -20.56
N GLN A 48 6.35 9.22 -21.39
CA GLN A 48 6.87 10.57 -21.55
C GLN A 48 7.15 10.87 -23.02
N GLY A 49 6.82 12.08 -23.46
CA GLY A 49 7.19 12.60 -24.77
C GLY A 49 8.58 13.26 -24.77
N ALA A 50 9.00 13.74 -25.94
CA ALA A 50 10.27 14.45 -26.09
C ALA A 50 10.32 15.71 -25.20
N GLY A 51 11.38 15.83 -24.39
CA GLY A 51 11.56 16.93 -23.45
C GLY A 51 10.71 16.85 -22.17
N GLN A 52 9.92 15.79 -21.99
CA GLN A 52 9.18 15.55 -20.77
C GLN A 52 9.91 14.57 -19.86
N ILE A 53 9.70 14.67 -18.56
CA ILE A 53 10.17 13.70 -17.56
C ILE A 53 8.96 13.12 -16.82
N ALA A 54 8.75 11.81 -16.94
CA ALA A 54 7.80 11.10 -16.09
C ALA A 54 8.48 10.71 -14.76
N LEU A 55 7.96 11.20 -13.63
CA LEU A 55 8.59 10.96 -12.32
C LEU A 55 8.66 9.47 -11.99
N LEU A 56 7.61 8.69 -12.30
CA LEU A 56 7.63 7.25 -12.04
C LEU A 56 8.73 6.54 -12.80
N ARG A 57 8.92 6.91 -14.07
CA ARG A 57 9.98 6.35 -14.91
C ARG A 57 11.36 6.73 -14.39
N MET A 58 11.57 8.00 -14.03
CA MET A 58 12.83 8.45 -13.43
C MET A 58 13.15 7.70 -12.12
N ILE A 59 12.14 7.50 -11.26
CA ILE A 59 12.29 6.73 -10.01
C ILE A 59 12.68 5.28 -10.31
N ASP A 60 12.07 4.66 -11.32
CA ASP A 60 12.35 3.28 -11.71
C ASP A 60 13.68 3.11 -12.46
N GLU A 61 14.15 4.13 -13.18
CA GLU A 61 15.48 4.13 -13.79
C GLU A 61 16.58 4.41 -12.74
N GLY A 62 16.29 5.24 -11.74
CA GLY A 62 17.16 5.61 -10.63
C GLY A 62 17.05 4.76 -9.36
N ARG A 63 16.62 3.50 -9.50
CA ARG A 63 16.17 2.57 -8.42
C ARG A 63 17.01 2.52 -7.14
N GLY A 64 18.31 2.81 -7.20
CA GLY A 64 19.22 2.71 -6.06
C GLY A 64 19.15 3.88 -5.09
N SER A 65 19.38 5.11 -5.56
CA SER A 65 19.61 6.27 -4.70
C SER A 65 18.34 6.75 -3.98
N LEU A 66 17.24 6.91 -4.71
CA LEU A 66 15.97 7.40 -4.18
C LEU A 66 15.34 6.40 -3.20
N ARG A 67 15.48 5.10 -3.46
CA ARG A 67 15.01 4.06 -2.55
C ARG A 67 15.77 4.08 -1.24
N ALA A 68 17.10 4.12 -1.29
CA ALA A 68 17.93 4.17 -0.08
C ALA A 68 17.60 5.42 0.75
N ARG A 69 17.51 6.58 0.09
CA ARG A 69 17.16 7.85 0.71
C ARG A 69 15.76 7.86 1.33
N PHE A 70 14.79 7.22 0.67
CA PHE A 70 13.45 7.06 1.22
C PHE A 70 13.43 6.16 2.46
N LEU A 71 14.15 5.04 2.44
CA LEU A 71 14.23 4.11 3.57
C LEU A 71 14.94 4.74 4.78
N ASP A 72 16.00 5.51 4.54
CA ASP A 72 16.69 6.30 5.58
C ASP A 72 15.74 7.34 6.19
N TRP A 73 15.02 8.10 5.37
CA TRP A 73 14.00 9.04 5.85
C TRP A 73 12.89 8.34 6.67
N LEU A 74 12.44 7.16 6.24
CA LEU A 74 11.44 6.37 6.95
C LEU A 74 11.94 5.85 8.29
N ASP A 75 13.18 5.36 8.35
CA ASP A 75 13.85 4.94 9.59
C ASP A 75 14.00 6.11 10.56
N GLN A 76 14.40 7.29 10.07
CA GLN A 76 14.48 8.51 10.87
C GLN A 76 13.13 8.86 11.51
N ILE A 77 12.01 8.75 10.78
CA ILE A 77 10.67 8.96 11.36
C ILE A 77 10.39 7.97 12.47
N GLY A 78 10.69 6.68 12.26
CA GLY A 78 10.52 5.65 13.28
C GLY A 78 11.35 5.91 14.53
N ARG A 79 12.54 6.50 14.37
CA ARG A 79 13.46 6.84 15.46
C ARG A 79 13.20 8.20 16.11
N LEU A 80 12.26 9.00 15.61
CA LEU A 80 11.95 10.31 16.19
C LEU A 80 11.59 10.18 17.67
N GLU A 81 12.29 10.92 18.51
CA GLU A 81 11.99 10.95 19.92
C GLU A 81 10.81 11.86 20.22
N VAL A 82 9.74 11.26 20.71
CA VAL A 82 8.69 11.98 21.45
C VAL A 82 9.01 11.75 22.92
N ARG A 83 8.88 12.72 23.84
CA ARG A 83 9.00 12.53 25.31
C ARG A 83 10.03 11.46 25.77
N GLY A 84 11.26 11.46 25.24
CA GLY A 84 12.35 10.54 25.62
C GLY A 84 12.23 9.06 25.20
N ARG A 85 11.41 8.70 24.20
CA ARG A 85 11.42 7.37 23.56
C ARG A 85 11.23 7.52 22.06
N SER A 86 11.69 6.57 21.24
CA SER A 86 11.40 6.61 19.80
C SER A 86 9.92 6.30 19.48
N VAL A 87 9.48 6.55 18.25
CA VAL A 87 8.16 6.11 17.78
C VAL A 87 8.09 4.58 17.75
N ILE A 88 9.16 3.93 17.29
CA ILE A 88 9.27 2.45 17.25
C ILE A 88 9.07 1.86 18.65
N ASP A 89 9.77 2.39 19.66
CA ASP A 89 9.68 1.88 21.05
C ASP A 89 8.31 2.14 21.66
N ARG A 90 7.68 3.28 21.35
CA ARG A 90 6.33 3.57 21.83
C ARG A 90 5.26 2.67 21.25
N LEU A 91 5.48 2.22 20.02
CA LEU A 91 4.57 1.35 19.31
C LEU A 91 4.93 -0.12 19.53
N GLN A 92 5.80 -0.45 20.50
CA GLN A 92 6.11 -1.82 20.84
C GLN A 92 4.86 -2.54 21.38
N VAL A 93 4.51 -3.67 20.77
CA VAL A 93 3.35 -4.51 21.15
C VAL A 93 3.80 -5.84 21.78
N ALA A 94 5.01 -6.29 21.44
CA ALA A 94 5.67 -7.43 22.06
C ALA A 94 7.19 -7.29 21.94
N ASP A 95 7.94 -8.16 22.62
CA ASP A 95 9.39 -8.24 22.46
C ASP A 95 9.75 -8.50 20.99
N GLY A 96 10.57 -7.60 20.42
CA GLY A 96 10.94 -7.64 19.00
C GLY A 96 9.86 -7.24 18.00
N LEU A 97 8.64 -6.88 18.44
CA LEU A 97 7.54 -6.49 17.56
C LEU A 97 7.03 -5.07 17.87
N SER A 98 7.33 -4.14 16.97
CA SER A 98 6.74 -2.81 16.96
C SER A 98 5.65 -2.67 15.90
N TYR A 99 4.50 -2.15 16.31
CA TYR A 99 3.40 -1.81 15.41
C TYR A 99 3.79 -0.76 14.36
N TRP A 100 4.84 0.03 14.59
CA TRP A 100 5.37 0.97 13.60
C TRP A 100 5.48 0.33 12.21
N TRP A 101 6.05 -0.88 12.14
CA TRP A 101 6.27 -1.64 10.91
C TRP A 101 4.97 -2.15 10.25
N LEU A 102 3.87 -2.17 11.00
CA LEU A 102 2.54 -2.56 10.52
C LEU A 102 1.66 -1.34 10.18
N THR A 103 2.18 -0.12 10.34
CA THR A 103 1.46 1.08 9.91
C THR A 103 1.53 1.21 8.39
N GLY A 104 0.49 1.79 7.77
CA GLY A 104 0.50 2.07 6.33
C GLY A 104 1.59 3.05 5.88
N VAL A 105 2.26 3.74 6.81
CA VAL A 105 3.45 4.56 6.52
C VAL A 105 4.67 3.67 6.25
N ALA A 106 4.92 2.69 7.13
CA ALA A 106 6.06 1.79 7.01
C ALA A 106 5.83 0.65 6.02
N GLU A 107 4.59 0.17 5.88
CA GLU A 107 4.20 -0.91 4.96
C GLU A 107 4.49 -0.56 3.50
N CYS A 108 4.46 0.73 3.13
CA CYS A 108 4.72 1.23 1.78
C CYS A 108 3.86 0.52 0.71
N ASN A 109 2.63 0.17 1.05
CA ASN A 109 1.74 -0.58 0.17
C ASN A 109 0.99 0.35 -0.79
N TYR A 110 1.31 0.25 -2.09
CA TYR A 110 0.70 1.07 -3.14
C TYR A 110 -0.79 0.78 -3.35
N LEU A 111 -1.24 -0.43 -3.03
CA LEU A 111 -2.65 -0.82 -3.10
C LEU A 111 -3.46 -0.18 -1.96
N ALA A 112 -2.83 0.04 -0.80
CA ALA A 112 -3.45 0.69 0.34
C ALA A 112 -3.43 2.23 0.21
N SER A 113 -2.32 2.80 -0.24
CA SER A 113 -2.18 4.24 -0.43
C SER A 113 -1.04 4.63 -1.38
N ASN A 114 -1.30 5.66 -2.19
CA ASN A 114 -0.27 6.34 -2.99
C ASN A 114 0.64 7.28 -2.17
N SER A 115 0.51 7.30 -0.84
CA SER A 115 1.29 8.22 0.02
C SER A 115 2.80 8.06 -0.12
N PHE A 116 3.33 6.83 -0.06
CA PHE A 116 4.78 6.63 -0.15
C PHE A 116 5.30 7.01 -1.55
N LEU A 117 4.57 6.66 -2.62
CA LEU A 117 4.91 7.08 -3.98
C LEU A 117 4.96 8.60 -4.10
N ASN A 118 4.04 9.32 -3.46
CA ASN A 118 4.07 10.78 -3.44
C ASN A 118 5.30 11.32 -2.73
N VAL A 119 5.75 10.71 -1.63
CA VAL A 119 7.00 11.11 -0.95
C VAL A 119 8.20 10.93 -1.88
N ILE A 120 8.33 9.75 -2.50
CA ILE A 120 9.44 9.47 -3.42
C ILE A 120 9.42 10.41 -4.64
N ARG A 121 8.24 10.73 -5.17
CA ARG A 121 8.08 11.74 -6.24
C ARG A 121 8.54 13.13 -5.81
N VAL A 122 8.26 13.55 -4.56
CA VAL A 122 8.78 14.82 -4.03
C VAL A 122 10.31 14.76 -3.92
N MET A 123 10.89 13.66 -3.46
CA MET A 123 12.35 13.48 -3.40
C MET A 123 13.02 13.53 -4.78
N ALA A 124 12.40 12.90 -5.78
CA ALA A 124 12.86 12.97 -7.17
C ALA A 124 12.74 14.39 -7.74
N LEU A 125 11.62 15.07 -7.45
CA LEU A 125 11.43 16.46 -7.86
C LEU A 125 12.47 17.41 -7.25
N GLU A 126 12.86 17.17 -6.00
CA GLU A 126 13.94 17.92 -5.36
C GLU A 126 15.26 17.78 -6.11
N GLU A 127 15.60 16.57 -6.57
CA GLU A 127 16.81 16.34 -7.38
C GLU A 127 16.73 17.09 -8.71
N ILE A 128 15.58 17.08 -9.39
CA ILE A 128 15.36 17.84 -10.62
C ILE A 128 15.54 19.34 -10.37
N ILE A 129 14.93 19.90 -9.32
CA ILE A 129 15.01 21.33 -9.00
C ILE A 129 16.45 21.73 -8.66
N ARG A 130 17.18 20.88 -7.93
CA ARG A 130 18.58 21.13 -7.56
C ARG A 130 19.52 21.12 -8.76
N ASN A 131 19.28 20.22 -9.72
CA ASN A 131 20.10 20.06 -10.92
C ASN A 131 19.79 21.15 -11.96
N GLU A 132 18.51 21.41 -12.23
CA GLU A 132 18.10 22.38 -13.27
C GLU A 132 18.13 23.84 -12.80
N ARG A 133 17.99 24.07 -11.49
CA ARG A 133 17.93 25.40 -10.86
C ARG A 133 17.00 26.37 -11.59
N PRO A 134 15.71 26.01 -11.76
CA PRO A 134 14.75 26.88 -12.44
C PRO A 134 14.49 28.14 -11.60
N SER A 135 14.14 29.24 -12.27
CA SER A 135 13.67 30.44 -11.56
C SER A 135 12.21 30.31 -11.12
N THR A 136 11.43 29.50 -11.84
CA THR A 136 9.99 29.35 -11.57
C THR A 136 9.53 27.89 -11.70
N VAL A 137 8.61 27.48 -10.83
CA VAL A 137 7.91 26.19 -10.89
C VAL A 137 6.40 26.45 -10.99
N ARG A 138 5.77 25.92 -12.04
CA ARG A 138 4.32 25.96 -12.24
C ARG A 138 3.71 24.61 -11.90
N LEU A 139 2.90 24.55 -10.85
CA LEU A 139 2.17 23.34 -10.46
C LEU A 139 0.73 23.38 -10.98
N VAL A 140 0.36 22.42 -11.81
CA VAL A 140 -1.00 22.25 -12.34
C VAL A 140 -1.63 21.03 -11.69
N GLY A 141 -2.68 21.24 -10.89
CA GLY A 141 -3.41 20.14 -10.24
C GLY A 141 -2.85 19.70 -8.89
N GLY A 142 -2.87 18.40 -8.61
CA GLY A 142 -2.42 17.80 -7.36
C GLY A 142 -3.38 17.98 -6.17
N THR A 143 -3.28 17.07 -5.20
CA THR A 143 -4.03 17.15 -3.94
C THR A 143 -3.49 18.26 -3.03
N ARG A 144 -4.23 18.62 -1.98
CA ARG A 144 -3.79 19.63 -1.00
C ARG A 144 -2.43 19.27 -0.36
N SER A 145 -2.20 18.00 -0.08
CA SER A 145 -0.95 17.52 0.53
C SER A 145 0.23 17.66 -0.43
N ILE A 146 0.06 17.27 -1.71
CA ILE A 146 1.07 17.39 -2.76
C ILE A 146 1.41 18.86 -3.00
N ARG A 147 0.40 19.72 -3.17
CA ARG A 147 0.62 21.17 -3.36
C ARG A 147 1.44 21.78 -2.23
N ARG A 148 1.06 21.47 -0.98
CA ARG A 148 1.78 21.99 0.19
C ARG A 148 3.23 21.50 0.20
N SER A 149 3.45 20.22 -0.08
CA SER A 149 4.80 19.63 -0.07
C SER A 149 5.69 20.26 -1.15
N ILE A 150 5.17 20.44 -2.37
CA ILE A 150 5.90 21.09 -3.47
C ILE A 150 6.14 22.58 -3.16
N GLN A 151 5.18 23.27 -2.53
CA GLN A 151 5.37 24.65 -2.10
C GLN A 151 6.50 24.80 -1.08
N GLU A 152 6.55 23.95 -0.05
CA GLU A 152 7.65 23.99 0.92
C GLU A 152 8.98 23.62 0.28
N LEU A 153 9.00 22.63 -0.63
CA LEU A 153 10.20 22.29 -1.40
C LEU A 153 10.71 23.49 -2.20
N CYS A 154 9.85 24.15 -2.99
CA CYS A 154 10.25 25.32 -3.77
C CYS A 154 10.72 26.48 -2.89
N ARG A 155 10.08 26.72 -1.74
CA ARG A 155 10.53 27.74 -0.78
C ARG A 155 11.92 27.42 -0.21
N SER A 156 12.18 26.16 0.14
CA SER A 156 13.49 25.75 0.65
C SER A 156 14.61 25.87 -0.38
N ALA A 157 14.25 25.82 -1.68
CA ALA A 157 15.18 25.98 -2.80
C ALA A 157 15.23 27.41 -3.37
N ASP A 158 14.53 28.39 -2.74
CA ASP A 158 14.40 29.77 -3.20
C ASP A 158 13.88 29.91 -4.65
N VAL A 159 12.87 29.10 -5.01
CA VAL A 159 12.24 29.08 -6.33
C VAL A 159 10.81 29.63 -6.27
N GLU A 160 10.46 30.54 -7.18
CA GLU A 160 9.10 31.07 -7.28
C GLU A 160 8.12 29.96 -7.70
N ILE A 161 7.02 29.78 -6.96
CA ILE A 161 6.01 28.77 -7.28
C ILE A 161 4.65 29.38 -7.66
N LYS A 162 4.11 28.95 -8.80
CA LYS A 162 2.78 29.31 -9.29
C LYS A 162 1.87 28.09 -9.28
N CYS A 163 0.88 28.08 -8.38
CA CYS A 163 -0.11 27.01 -8.30
C CYS A 163 -1.35 27.36 -9.12
N VAL A 164 -1.63 26.55 -10.15
CA VAL A 164 -2.84 26.68 -10.97
C VAL A 164 -3.86 25.66 -10.49
N THR A 165 -4.88 26.16 -9.79
CA THR A 165 -6.04 25.36 -9.40
C THR A 165 -7.09 25.41 -10.49
N ARG A 166 -7.59 24.24 -10.92
CA ARG A 166 -8.87 24.22 -11.63
C ARG A 166 -10.02 24.48 -10.65
N PRO A 167 -11.11 25.15 -11.10
CA PRO A 167 -12.33 25.25 -10.31
C PRO A 167 -12.83 23.84 -10.01
N ARG A 168 -13.10 23.61 -8.73
CA ARG A 168 -13.57 22.32 -8.22
C ARG A 168 -14.95 22.07 -8.81
N HIS A 169 -15.15 20.97 -9.55
CA HIS A 169 -16.52 20.48 -9.79
C HIS A 169 -17.13 20.24 -8.41
N LYS A 170 -18.20 20.98 -8.07
CA LYS A 170 -18.99 20.74 -6.87
C LYS A 170 -19.72 19.43 -7.07
N ASN A 171 -19.05 18.30 -6.83
CA ASN A 171 -19.76 17.03 -6.75
C ASN A 171 -20.73 17.12 -5.58
N GLY A 172 -21.99 16.80 -5.89
CA GLY A 172 -23.14 17.00 -5.03
C GLY A 172 -22.94 16.43 -3.62
N PHE A 173 -23.58 17.11 -2.67
CA PHE A 173 -23.84 16.70 -1.30
C PHE A 173 -23.07 15.45 -0.85
N SER A 174 -21.89 15.69 -0.25
CA SER A 174 -21.30 14.74 0.69
C SER A 174 -22.41 14.37 1.67
N SER A 175 -22.84 13.11 1.66
CA SER A 175 -23.82 12.59 2.61
C SER A 175 -23.44 13.08 4.01
N LEU A 176 -24.42 13.71 4.67
CA LEU A 176 -24.32 14.27 6.01
C LEU A 176 -23.58 13.29 6.90
N THR A 177 -22.32 13.60 7.14
CA THR A 177 -21.42 12.72 7.85
C THR A 177 -21.70 12.95 9.33
N ILE A 178 -22.57 12.12 9.90
CA ILE A 178 -22.81 12.01 11.35
C ILE A 178 -21.49 11.75 12.14
N ARG A 179 -20.37 11.52 11.44
CA ARG A 179 -19.00 11.43 11.96
C ARG A 179 -18.54 12.60 12.83
N GLY A 180 -19.21 13.76 12.80
CA GLY A 180 -18.82 14.91 13.62
C GLY A 180 -19.28 14.88 15.08
N PHE A 181 -20.38 14.17 15.39
CA PHE A 181 -21.03 14.30 16.71
C PHE A 181 -20.63 13.19 17.70
N CYS A 182 -20.12 12.07 17.21
CA CYS A 182 -19.79 10.93 18.05
C CYS A 182 -18.29 10.96 18.43
N PRO A 183 -17.94 10.98 19.73
CA PRO A 183 -16.55 10.87 20.17
C PRO A 183 -15.83 9.70 19.48
N LYS A 184 -14.59 9.93 19.03
CA LYS A 184 -13.78 8.93 18.31
C LYS A 184 -13.70 7.55 19.01
N PRO A 185 -13.63 7.45 20.35
CA PRO A 185 -13.67 6.15 21.03
C PRO A 185 -14.96 5.37 20.78
N ILE A 186 -16.11 6.04 20.79
CA ILE A 186 -17.41 5.40 20.54
C ILE A 186 -17.47 4.89 19.10
N VAL A 187 -17.01 5.71 18.15
CA VAL A 187 -16.92 5.30 16.74
C VAL A 187 -16.00 4.09 16.58
N ALA A 188 -14.88 4.03 17.30
CA ALA A 188 -13.98 2.89 17.29
C ALA A 188 -14.64 1.62 17.85
N VAL A 189 -15.32 1.72 18.99
CA VAL A 189 -16.06 0.59 19.59
C VAL A 189 -17.17 0.10 18.66
N LEU A 190 -17.96 0.99 18.05
CA LEU A 190 -19.01 0.62 17.10
C LEU A 190 -18.45 -0.04 15.84
N GLN A 191 -17.33 0.46 15.31
CA GLN A 191 -16.66 -0.17 14.17
C GLN A 191 -16.10 -1.55 14.54
N MET A 192 -15.51 -1.70 15.72
CA MET A 192 -15.02 -2.98 16.22
C MET A 192 -16.18 -3.97 16.39
N ALA A 193 -17.29 -3.54 16.98
CA ALA A 193 -18.49 -4.36 17.15
C ALA A 193 -19.09 -4.81 15.81
N ARG A 194 -19.18 -3.89 14.83
CA ARG A 194 -19.63 -4.20 13.46
C ARG A 194 -18.66 -5.13 12.72
N TRP A 195 -17.37 -4.96 12.91
CA TRP A 195 -16.35 -5.84 12.33
C TRP A 195 -16.43 -7.23 12.95
N TYR A 196 -16.50 -7.32 14.28
CA TYR A 196 -16.64 -8.58 15.00
C TYR A 196 -17.95 -9.30 14.67
N SER A 197 -19.07 -8.59 14.50
CA SER A 197 -20.33 -9.20 14.08
C SER A 197 -20.23 -9.84 12.70
N ARG A 198 -19.41 -9.30 11.77
CA ARG A 198 -19.16 -9.91 10.46
C ARG A 198 -18.38 -11.21 10.57
N THR A 199 -17.47 -11.33 11.55
CA THR A 199 -16.71 -12.57 11.76
C THR A 199 -17.54 -13.73 12.31
N ARG A 200 -18.79 -13.50 12.73
CA ARG A 200 -19.68 -14.57 13.24
C ARG A 200 -19.89 -15.69 12.22
N LEU A 201 -20.13 -15.36 10.95
CA LEU A 201 -20.33 -16.37 9.90
C LEU A 201 -19.11 -17.28 9.74
N LEU A 202 -17.90 -16.72 9.79
CA LEU A 202 -16.65 -17.49 9.71
C LEU A 202 -16.46 -18.41 10.92
N ARG A 203 -16.91 -17.99 12.10
CA ARG A 203 -16.82 -18.79 13.33
C ARG A 203 -17.83 -19.92 13.35
N GLU A 204 -19.04 -19.67 12.84
CA GLU A 204 -20.07 -20.68 12.66
C GLU A 204 -19.61 -21.76 11.68
N ALA A 205 -19.02 -21.38 10.55
CA ALA A 205 -18.42 -22.30 9.58
C ALA A 205 -17.35 -23.21 10.20
N ARG A 206 -16.48 -22.66 11.07
CA ARG A 206 -15.47 -23.45 11.80
C ARG A 206 -16.09 -24.42 12.81
N ARG A 207 -17.09 -23.99 13.58
CA ARG A 207 -17.68 -24.79 14.67
C ARG A 207 -18.41 -26.05 14.20
N ILE A 208 -18.88 -26.07 12.95
CA ILE A 208 -19.67 -27.19 12.41
C ILE A 208 -18.75 -28.29 11.83
N ASP A 209 -17.45 -28.32 12.18
CA ASP A 209 -16.43 -29.24 11.62
C ASP A 209 -16.34 -29.22 10.08
N LYS A 210 -16.95 -28.23 9.42
CA LYS A 210 -16.89 -28.07 7.96
C LYS A 210 -15.47 -27.71 7.50
N ILE A 211 -14.67 -27.11 8.37
CA ILE A 211 -13.25 -26.84 8.14
C ILE A 211 -12.44 -27.81 9.01
N ARG A 212 -12.13 -28.99 8.47
CA ARG A 212 -11.29 -29.98 9.17
C ARG A 212 -9.83 -29.50 9.23
N GLU A 213 -9.27 -29.40 10.43
CA GLU A 213 -7.82 -29.29 10.63
C GLU A 213 -7.22 -30.71 10.44
N VAL A 214 -6.65 -31.04 9.27
CA VAL A 214 -5.85 -32.28 9.15
C VAL A 214 -4.46 -31.97 9.67
N ARG A 215 -4.15 -32.55 10.82
CA ARG A 215 -2.78 -32.63 11.32
C ARG A 215 -2.13 -33.84 10.65
N SER A 216 -1.54 -33.64 9.48
CA SER A 216 -0.63 -34.64 8.89
C SER A 216 0.82 -34.14 9.06
N GLU A 217 1.74 -35.06 9.33
CA GLU A 217 3.18 -34.75 9.36
C GLU A 217 3.70 -34.36 7.96
N ASP A 218 2.96 -34.71 6.90
CA ASP A 218 3.22 -34.40 5.48
C ASP A 218 2.30 -33.27 4.96
N SER A 219 2.08 -32.22 5.76
CA SER A 219 1.32 -31.04 5.36
C SER A 219 2.16 -29.77 5.27
N VAL A 220 1.88 -28.97 4.24
CA VAL A 220 2.47 -27.64 4.06
C VAL A 220 1.39 -26.59 4.31
N LEU A 221 1.70 -25.64 5.19
CA LEU A 221 0.86 -24.47 5.45
C LEU A 221 1.21 -23.34 4.48
N LEU A 222 0.27 -22.93 3.65
CA LEU A 222 0.40 -21.78 2.76
C LEU A 222 -0.49 -20.63 3.27
N CYS A 223 0.16 -19.55 3.70
CA CYS A 223 -0.53 -18.33 4.12
C CYS A 223 -0.79 -17.44 2.91
N THR A 224 -2.06 -17.16 2.62
CA THR A 224 -2.46 -16.37 1.45
C THR A 224 -3.48 -15.31 1.81
N TYR A 225 -3.49 -14.23 1.04
CA TYR A 225 -4.60 -13.29 1.04
C TYR A 225 -5.73 -13.88 0.21
N ASN A 226 -6.96 -13.61 0.63
CA ASN A 226 -8.09 -13.97 -0.19
C ASN A 226 -8.21 -12.99 -1.36
N ILE A 227 -7.75 -13.39 -2.54
CA ILE A 227 -7.68 -12.53 -3.73
C ILE A 227 -8.79 -12.97 -4.67
N LEU A 228 -10.02 -12.70 -4.24
CA LEU A 228 -11.19 -12.92 -5.06
C LEU A 228 -11.34 -11.75 -6.03
N VAL A 229 -11.03 -12.01 -7.29
CA VAL A 229 -11.41 -11.15 -8.41
C VAL A 229 -12.92 -11.34 -8.63
N PRO A 230 -13.73 -10.27 -8.67
CA PRO A 230 -15.16 -10.39 -8.92
C PRO A 230 -15.45 -11.04 -10.29
N GLY A 231 -16.37 -12.00 -10.35
CA GLY A 231 -16.97 -12.49 -11.60
C GLY A 231 -16.35 -13.72 -12.26
N GLU A 232 -15.36 -14.38 -11.65
CA GLU A 232 -14.83 -15.65 -12.15
C GLU A 232 -15.12 -16.79 -11.15
N GLU A 233 -15.69 -17.90 -11.63
CA GLU A 233 -15.95 -19.11 -10.82
C GLU A 233 -14.63 -19.73 -10.31
N ASP A 234 -13.55 -19.68 -11.12
CA ASP A 234 -12.21 -20.18 -10.77
C ASP A 234 -11.24 -19.07 -10.28
N ALA A 235 -11.77 -17.96 -9.74
CA ALA A 235 -10.95 -16.81 -9.35
C ALA A 235 -9.84 -17.18 -8.36
N GLU A 236 -10.10 -18.13 -7.48
CA GLU A 236 -9.22 -18.55 -6.40
C GLU A 236 -8.04 -19.40 -6.92
N GLU A 237 -8.29 -20.40 -7.78
CA GLU A 237 -7.22 -21.20 -8.38
C GLU A 237 -6.34 -20.35 -9.31
N LYS A 238 -6.95 -19.48 -10.11
CA LYS A 238 -6.20 -18.52 -10.94
C LYS A 238 -5.42 -17.52 -10.10
N ALA A 239 -5.97 -17.07 -8.97
CA ALA A 239 -5.24 -16.25 -8.03
C ALA A 239 -4.04 -16.99 -7.45
N TYR A 240 -4.19 -18.25 -7.02
CA TYR A 240 -3.06 -19.03 -6.52
C TYR A 240 -1.98 -19.24 -7.56
N ARG A 241 -2.33 -19.53 -8.80
CA ARG A 241 -1.35 -19.62 -9.88
C ARG A 241 -0.62 -18.30 -10.13
N ARG A 242 -1.25 -17.14 -9.91
CA ARG A 242 -0.59 -15.82 -10.03
C ARG A 242 0.48 -15.60 -8.95
N TYR A 243 0.23 -16.06 -7.72
CA TYR A 243 1.16 -15.83 -6.59
C TYR A 243 2.17 -16.96 -6.41
N TRP A 244 1.72 -18.20 -6.53
CA TRP A 244 2.49 -19.41 -6.22
C TRP A 244 2.93 -20.16 -7.49
N GLY A 245 2.51 -19.73 -8.68
CA GLY A 245 2.86 -20.40 -9.93
C GLY A 245 2.34 -21.85 -9.95
N GLY A 246 3.20 -22.77 -10.41
CA GLY A 246 2.91 -24.21 -10.40
C GLY A 246 3.24 -24.93 -9.09
N LEU A 247 3.65 -24.22 -8.04
CA LEU A 247 4.02 -24.83 -6.76
C LEU A 247 2.88 -25.67 -6.13
N PRO A 248 1.62 -25.21 -6.10
CA PRO A 248 0.54 -26.00 -5.51
C PRO A 248 0.29 -27.33 -6.25
N ASP A 249 0.49 -27.35 -7.57
CA ASP A 249 0.33 -28.55 -8.38
C ASP A 249 1.49 -29.51 -8.15
N LEU A 250 2.73 -29.01 -8.09
CA LEU A 250 3.90 -29.83 -7.78
C LEU A 250 3.81 -30.50 -6.40
N LEU A 251 3.33 -29.78 -5.39
CA LEU A 251 3.11 -30.32 -4.05
C LEU A 251 2.05 -31.43 -4.07
N ARG A 252 0.96 -31.22 -4.83
CA ARG A 252 -0.13 -32.17 -4.99
C ARG A 252 0.34 -33.44 -5.70
N ASP A 253 1.07 -33.29 -6.79
CA ASP A 253 1.64 -34.39 -7.59
C ASP A 253 2.66 -35.21 -6.77
N SER A 254 3.34 -34.55 -5.83
CA SER A 254 4.25 -35.19 -4.87
C SER A 254 3.53 -35.85 -3.68
N GLY A 255 2.19 -35.82 -3.65
CA GLY A 255 1.37 -36.43 -2.61
C GLY A 255 1.30 -35.65 -1.30
N VAL A 256 1.89 -34.44 -1.24
CA VAL A 256 1.93 -33.56 -0.07
C VAL A 256 0.59 -32.86 0.09
N SER A 257 0.09 -32.83 1.32
CA SER A 257 -1.17 -32.14 1.63
C SER A 257 -0.94 -30.63 1.82
N ILE A 258 -1.90 -29.81 1.38
CA ILE A 258 -1.79 -28.35 1.47
C ILE A 258 -2.89 -27.80 2.37
N THR A 259 -2.49 -27.04 3.38
CA THR A 259 -3.41 -26.25 4.21
C THR A 259 -3.26 -24.78 3.83
N TRP A 260 -4.30 -24.21 3.24
CA TRP A 260 -4.39 -22.80 2.95
C TRP A 260 -4.91 -22.04 4.15
N LEU A 261 -4.11 -21.10 4.65
CA LEU A 261 -4.50 -20.15 5.69
C LEU A 261 -4.82 -18.80 5.05
N HIS A 262 -6.11 -18.49 5.00
CA HIS A 262 -6.66 -17.27 4.41
C HIS A 262 -6.66 -16.13 5.42
N ASN A 263 -5.95 -15.05 5.07
CA ASN A 263 -6.22 -13.75 5.64
C ASN A 263 -7.37 -13.09 4.85
N PHE A 264 -8.60 -13.20 5.38
CA PHE A 264 -9.79 -12.71 4.68
C PHE A 264 -9.83 -11.18 4.57
N HIS A 265 -9.80 -10.69 3.34
CA HIS A 265 -10.06 -9.31 3.00
C HIS A 265 -11.35 -9.22 2.17
N ALA A 266 -12.35 -8.48 2.64
CA ALA A 266 -13.62 -8.37 1.93
C ALA A 266 -13.46 -7.55 0.64
N SER A 267 -13.71 -8.16 -0.51
CA SER A 267 -13.76 -7.46 -1.80
C SER A 267 -15.10 -6.71 -1.97
N PRO A 268 -15.10 -5.47 -2.49
CA PRO A 268 -16.33 -4.78 -2.87
C PRO A 268 -17.14 -5.63 -3.85
N GLY A 269 -18.42 -5.89 -3.56
CA GLY A 269 -19.34 -6.56 -4.47
C GLY A 269 -19.55 -8.07 -4.26
N ARG A 270 -18.86 -8.73 -3.31
CA ARG A 270 -19.17 -10.13 -2.94
C ARG A 270 -19.49 -10.25 -1.44
N PRO A 271 -20.70 -10.72 -1.06
CA PRO A 271 -21.05 -10.98 0.33
C PRO A 271 -20.12 -12.02 0.97
N LEU A 272 -19.87 -11.90 2.26
CA LEU A 272 -19.10 -12.88 3.04
C LEU A 272 -19.71 -14.29 2.95
N GLN A 273 -21.03 -14.40 2.80
CA GLN A 273 -21.73 -15.68 2.70
C GLN A 273 -21.22 -16.52 1.53
N ASN A 274 -21.10 -15.93 0.34
CA ASN A 274 -20.63 -16.64 -0.85
C ASN A 274 -19.22 -17.23 -0.68
N PHE A 275 -18.36 -16.58 0.13
CA PHE A 275 -17.04 -17.11 0.44
C PHE A 275 -17.13 -18.30 1.40
N VAL A 276 -18.00 -18.21 2.41
CA VAL A 276 -18.26 -19.34 3.32
C VAL A 276 -18.82 -20.53 2.55
N ASP A 277 -19.79 -20.30 1.66
CA ASP A 277 -20.41 -21.36 0.86
C ASP A 277 -19.37 -22.09 -0.01
N HIS A 278 -18.43 -21.36 -0.63
CA HIS A 278 -17.35 -21.94 -1.42
C HIS A 278 -16.41 -22.82 -0.57
N LEU A 279 -16.03 -22.35 0.62
CA LEU A 279 -15.21 -23.15 1.55
C LEU A 279 -15.92 -24.45 1.96
N GLU A 280 -17.25 -24.41 2.10
CA GLU A 280 -18.05 -25.60 2.43
C GLU A 280 -18.16 -26.59 1.26
N GLU A 281 -18.20 -26.10 0.03
CA GLU A 281 -18.16 -26.93 -1.19
C GLU A 281 -16.82 -27.64 -1.33
N ASP A 282 -15.71 -26.91 -1.19
CA ASP A 282 -14.35 -27.47 -1.25
C ASP A 282 -14.12 -28.54 -0.16
N ALA A 283 -14.63 -28.29 1.05
CA ALA A 283 -14.53 -29.25 2.14
C ALA A 283 -15.28 -30.57 1.86
N LYS A 284 -16.38 -30.52 1.09
CA LYS A 284 -17.14 -31.72 0.67
C LYS A 284 -16.46 -32.43 -0.51
N GLY A 285 -15.75 -31.68 -1.35
CA GLY A 285 -15.11 -32.18 -2.57
C GLY A 285 -14.04 -33.25 -2.32
N GLY A 286 -13.35 -33.24 -1.18
CA GLY A 286 -12.57 -34.37 -0.62
C GLY A 286 -11.42 -34.96 -1.46
N HIS A 287 -11.26 -34.58 -2.73
CA HIS A 287 -10.46 -35.31 -3.71
C HIS A 287 -8.97 -34.92 -3.75
N ASP A 288 -8.59 -33.75 -3.22
CA ASP A 288 -7.29 -33.14 -3.53
C ASP A 288 -6.30 -32.99 -2.35
N LYS A 289 -6.57 -33.58 -1.17
CA LYS A 289 -5.77 -33.34 0.05
C LYS A 289 -5.52 -31.85 0.36
N LYS A 290 -6.44 -30.97 -0.06
CA LYS A 290 -6.39 -29.53 0.19
C LYS A 290 -7.35 -29.13 1.28
N GLN A 291 -6.97 -28.12 2.05
CA GLN A 291 -7.77 -27.57 3.13
C GLN A 291 -7.72 -26.05 3.11
N HIS A 292 -8.83 -25.41 3.45
CA HIS A 292 -8.94 -23.96 3.46
C HIS A 292 -9.43 -23.53 4.83
N VAL A 293 -8.63 -22.71 5.52
CA VAL A 293 -8.92 -22.21 6.86
C VAL A 293 -8.76 -20.71 6.89
N VAL A 294 -9.57 -20.01 7.67
CA VAL A 294 -9.61 -18.54 7.68
C VAL A 294 -9.15 -18.03 9.04
N VAL A 295 -8.12 -17.18 9.07
CA VAL A 295 -7.52 -16.63 10.32
C VAL A 295 -8.59 -15.98 11.21
N GLN A 296 -9.52 -15.25 10.60
CA GLN A 296 -10.58 -14.54 11.31
C GLN A 296 -11.58 -15.49 12.02
N SER A 297 -11.62 -16.77 11.67
CA SER A 297 -12.49 -17.75 12.32
C SER A 297 -12.07 -18.09 13.76
N TRP A 298 -10.82 -17.78 14.15
CA TRP A 298 -10.33 -17.96 15.52
C TRP A 298 -10.51 -16.73 16.41
N LEU A 299 -11.04 -15.62 15.89
CA LEU A 299 -11.26 -14.42 16.67
C LEU A 299 -12.34 -14.64 17.74
N SER A 300 -11.92 -14.64 19.00
CA SER A 300 -12.80 -14.71 20.17
C SER A 300 -12.82 -13.37 20.92
N PRO A 301 -13.84 -13.11 21.76
CA PRO A 301 -13.80 -11.95 22.65
C PRO A 301 -12.54 -11.92 23.51
N GLY A 302 -12.06 -13.09 23.95
CA GLY A 302 -10.84 -13.21 24.75
C GLY A 302 -9.61 -12.75 23.98
N VAL A 303 -9.45 -13.18 22.73
CA VAL A 303 -8.35 -12.75 21.84
C VAL A 303 -8.41 -11.23 21.60
N ILE A 304 -9.61 -10.68 21.38
CA ILE A 304 -9.79 -9.24 21.17
C ILE A 304 -9.47 -8.46 22.44
N ALA A 305 -9.95 -8.91 23.60
CA ALA A 305 -9.69 -8.27 24.88
C ALA A 305 -8.20 -8.32 25.24
N GLU A 306 -7.56 -9.48 25.08
CA GLU A 306 -6.12 -9.64 25.27
C GLU A 306 -5.33 -8.73 24.33
N ALA A 307 -5.70 -8.68 23.05
CA ALA A 307 -5.08 -7.76 22.11
C ALA A 307 -5.21 -6.32 22.62
N VAL A 308 -6.41 -5.84 22.95
CA VAL A 308 -6.63 -4.47 23.46
C VAL A 308 -5.83 -4.20 24.73
N LEU A 309 -5.75 -5.16 25.67
CA LEU A 309 -4.96 -5.03 26.90
C LEU A 309 -3.45 -4.90 26.62
N ARG A 310 -2.93 -5.47 25.53
CA ARG A 310 -1.52 -5.27 25.13
C ARG A 310 -1.24 -3.87 24.59
N TRP A 311 -2.28 -3.10 24.25
CA TRP A 311 -2.15 -1.76 23.68
C TRP A 311 -2.39 -0.63 24.68
N VAL A 312 -2.98 -0.92 25.84
CA VAL A 312 -3.29 0.04 26.91
C VAL A 312 -2.21 -0.02 27.97
#